data_AF-A0A7T1HIT8-F1
#
_entry.id   AF-A0A7T1HIT8-F1
#
_cell.length_a   1.000
_cell.length_b   1.000
_cell.length_c   1.000
_cell.angle_alpha   90.00
_cell.angle_beta   90.00
_cell.angle_gamma   90.00
#
_symmetry.space_group_name_H-M   'P 1'
#
loop_
_entity.id
_entity.type
_entity.pdbx_description
1 polymer ?
#
loop_
_entity_poly.entity_id
_entity_poly.type
_entity_poly.pdbx_seq_one_letter_code
_entity_poly.pdbx_strand_id
1 'polypeptide(L)'
;MNTPRPVAKQVGASGQISLGKEFAGRTVLIDSSEPGVWVIKTAQTIPDSELWLHQPAASARLDRALKAITASPVEADLEALERHLGKR
;
A
#
# COMPACT_ATOMS: atom_id res chain seq x y z
N MET A 1 17.05 -7.26 20.44
CA MET A 1 16.00 -6.39 19.87
C MET A 1 16.13 -5.04 20.56
N ASN A 2 16.53 -3.98 19.85
CA ASN A 2 16.64 -2.64 20.45
C ASN A 2 15.25 -2.00 20.49
N THR A 3 14.67 -1.90 21.69
CA THR A 3 13.47 -1.07 21.90
C THR A 3 13.92 0.39 21.83
N PRO A 4 13.45 1.19 20.86
CA PRO A 4 13.79 2.60 20.83
C PRO A 4 13.30 3.26 22.12
N ARG A 5 14.18 4.03 22.78
CA ARG A 5 13.82 4.74 24.01
C ARG A 5 12.88 5.90 23.68
N PRO A 6 11.91 6.22 24.55
CA PRO A 6 11.09 7.41 24.38
C PRO A 6 11.96 8.67 24.34
N VAL A 7 11.69 9.55 23.37
CA VAL A 7 12.36 10.85 23.24
C VAL A 7 11.37 11.93 23.63
N ALA A 8 11.74 12.76 24.60
CA ALA A 8 10.94 13.91 24.99
C ALA A 8 10.98 14.97 23.87
N LYS A 9 9.79 15.43 23.45
CA LYS A 9 9.64 16.53 22.50
C LYS A 9 8.61 17.52 23.04
N GLN A 10 8.85 18.80 22.79
CA GLN A 10 7.95 19.86 23.20
C GLN A 10 7.00 20.21 22.05
N VAL A 11 5.73 20.39 22.37
CA VAL A 11 4.74 20.96 21.44
C VAL A 11 4.96 22.47 21.39
N GLY A 12 5.17 23.01 20.20
CA GLY A 12 5.34 24.44 20.00
C GLY A 12 4.07 25.23 20.29
N ALA A 13 4.18 26.54 20.45
CA ALA A 13 3.04 27.42 20.75
C ALA A 13 1.92 27.36 19.68
N SER A 14 2.23 26.95 18.45
CA SER A 14 1.28 26.75 17.35
C SER A 14 0.68 25.33 17.31
N GLY A 15 0.95 24.48 18.30
CA GLY A 15 0.48 23.09 18.34
C GLY A 15 1.30 22.09 17.51
N GLN A 16 2.44 22.51 16.95
CA GLN A 16 3.29 21.66 16.11
C GLN A 16 4.24 20.80 16.95
N ILE A 17 4.46 19.55 16.51
CA ILE A 17 5.46 18.63 17.05
C ILE A 17 6.42 18.17 15.94
N SER A 18 7.72 18.37 16.14
CA SER A 18 8.73 18.01 15.14
C SER A 18 9.08 16.52 15.24
N LEU A 19 8.63 15.69 14.30
CA LEU A 19 8.87 14.24 14.33
C LEU A 19 10.29 13.84 13.86
N GLY A 20 10.86 14.56 12.90
CA GLY A 20 12.16 14.27 12.29
C GLY A 20 12.13 14.54 10.79
N LYS A 21 13.29 14.77 10.17
CA LYS A 21 13.39 15.07 8.73
C LYS A 21 13.05 13.85 7.87
N GLU A 22 13.29 12.65 8.40
CA GLU A 22 12.97 11.36 7.78
C GLU A 22 11.46 11.14 7.56
N PHE A 23 10.62 11.90 8.26
CA PHE A 23 9.16 11.87 8.12
C PHE A 23 8.59 13.05 7.33
N ALA A 24 9.43 13.92 6.78
CA ALA A 24 8.98 15.08 6.00
C ALA A 24 8.13 14.65 4.79
N GLY A 25 7.02 15.37 4.55
CA GLY A 25 6.11 15.12 3.43
C GLY A 25 5.21 13.88 3.58
N ARG A 26 5.30 13.12 4.67
CA ARG A 26 4.42 11.97 4.92
C ARG A 26 3.11 12.41 5.56
N THR A 27 2.01 11.79 5.14
CA THR A 27 0.73 11.90 5.83
C THR A 27 0.72 10.98 7.05
N VAL A 28 0.20 11.47 8.17
CA VAL A 28 0.06 10.69 9.40
C VAL A 28 -1.36 10.80 9.94
N LEU A 29 -1.81 9.75 10.60
CA LEU A 29 -3.03 9.72 11.38
C LEU A 29 -2.69 9.93 12.85
N ILE A 30 -3.48 10.75 13.53
CA ILE A 30 -3.36 10.98 14.97
C ILE A 30 -4.61 10.39 15.62
N ASP A 31 -4.40 9.40 16.47
CA ASP A 31 -5.44 8.74 17.25
C ASP A 31 -5.35 9.20 18.71
N SER A 32 -6.49 9.40 19.35
CA SER A 32 -6.63 9.93 20.73
C SER A 32 -7.76 9.22 21.47
N SER A 33 -7.84 7.90 21.28
CA SER A 33 -8.82 7.03 21.93
C SER A 33 -8.72 7.00 23.45
N GLU A 34 -7.55 7.28 24.02
CA GLU A 34 -7.27 7.29 25.45
C GLU A 34 -6.87 8.69 25.95
N PRO A 35 -7.40 9.16 27.09
CA PRO A 35 -7.03 10.45 27.66
C PRO A 35 -5.52 10.55 27.94
N GLY A 36 -4.88 11.58 27.37
CA GLY A 36 -3.45 11.83 27.56
C GLY A 36 -2.52 10.96 26.71
N VAL A 37 -3.05 10.08 25.86
CA VAL A 37 -2.26 9.24 24.96
C VAL A 37 -2.59 9.58 23.51
N TRP A 38 -1.56 9.91 22.74
CA TRP A 38 -1.67 10.09 21.30
C TRP A 38 -0.86 9.03 20.57
N VAL A 39 -1.49 8.40 19.57
CA VAL A 39 -0.80 7.45 18.69
C VAL A 39 -0.70 8.06 17.29
N ILE A 40 0.53 8.29 16.83
CA ILE A 40 0.81 8.80 15.48
C ILE A 40 1.17 7.61 14.59
N LYS A 41 0.38 7.38 13.53
CA LYS A 41 0.56 6.28 12.57
C LYS A 41 0.88 6.87 11.19
N THR A 42 1.91 6.37 10.51
CA THR A 42 2.14 6.73 9.11
C THR A 42 1.02 6.19 8.23
N ALA A 43 0.48 7.02 7.34
CA ALA A 43 -0.51 6.62 6.36
C ALA A 43 0.03 6.74 4.94
N GLN A 44 -0.43 5.84 4.08
CA GLN A 44 -0.28 5.95 2.64
C GLN A 44 -1.63 6.33 2.07
N THR A 45 -1.66 7.31 1.18
CA THR A 45 -2.87 7.76 0.50
C THR A 45 -2.96 7.09 -0.85
N ILE A 46 -4.10 6.49 -1.15
CA ILE A 46 -4.41 5.90 -2.46
C ILE A 46 -5.48 6.78 -3.10
N PRO A 47 -5.25 7.35 -4.29
CA PRO A 47 -6.28 8.08 -5.03
C PRO A 47 -7.52 7.21 -5.27
N ASP A 48 -8.71 7.82 -5.23
CA ASP A 48 -9.98 7.09 -5.42
C ASP A 48 -10.01 6.31 -6.74
N SER A 49 -9.44 6.87 -7.82
CA SER A 49 -9.33 6.24 -9.13
C SER A 49 -8.43 5.02 -9.17
N GLU A 50 -7.59 4.82 -8.16
CA GLU A 50 -6.62 3.71 -8.05
C GLU A 50 -7.04 2.70 -6.95
N LEU A 51 -8.00 3.06 -6.10
CA LEU A 51 -8.48 2.21 -5.01
C LEU A 51 -8.97 0.83 -5.50
N TRP A 52 -9.50 0.74 -6.72
CA TRP A 52 -9.94 -0.51 -7.32
C TRP A 52 -8.82 -1.54 -7.49
N LEU A 53 -7.56 -1.12 -7.67
CA LEU A 53 -6.41 -2.01 -7.80
C LEU A 53 -6.18 -2.84 -6.53
N HIS A 54 -6.57 -2.30 -5.38
CA HIS A 54 -6.45 -2.97 -4.08
C HIS A 54 -7.59 -3.94 -3.79
N GLN A 55 -8.62 -4.03 -4.63
CA GLN A 55 -9.69 -5.02 -4.48
C GLN A 55 -9.14 -6.43 -4.76
N PRO A 56 -9.59 -7.47 -4.02
CA PRO A 56 -8.97 -8.80 -4.08
C PRO A 56 -8.85 -9.38 -5.51
N ALA A 57 -9.89 -9.20 -6.34
CA ALA A 57 -9.91 -9.70 -7.71
C ALA A 57 -8.92 -8.97 -8.64
N ALA A 58 -8.83 -7.64 -8.50
CA ALA A 58 -7.93 -6.82 -9.31
C ALA A 58 -6.47 -7.06 -8.93
N SER A 59 -6.16 -7.06 -7.62
CA SER A 59 -4.83 -7.37 -7.11
C SER A 59 -4.36 -8.76 -7.56
N ALA A 60 -5.19 -9.79 -7.39
CA ALA A 60 -4.82 -11.15 -7.81
C ALA A 60 -4.60 -11.26 -9.33
N ARG A 61 -5.37 -10.51 -10.14
CA ARG A 61 -5.15 -10.45 -11.59
C ARG A 61 -3.82 -9.78 -11.93
N LEU A 62 -3.48 -8.68 -11.26
CA LEU A 62 -2.21 -7.97 -11.45
C LEU A 62 -1.01 -8.84 -11.05
N ASP A 63 -1.10 -9.54 -9.93
CA ASP A 63 -0.06 -10.48 -9.48
C ASP A 63 0.20 -11.58 -10.50
N ARG A 64 -0.86 -12.14 -11.11
CA ARG A 64 -0.72 -13.13 -12.18
C ARG A 64 -0.08 -12.53 -13.42
N ALA A 65 -0.48 -11.32 -13.81
CA ALA A 65 0.11 -10.64 -14.96
C ALA A 65 1.60 -10.37 -14.75
N LEU A 66 1.99 -9.89 -13.56
CA LEU A 66 3.39 -9.63 -13.23
C LEU A 66 4.22 -10.93 -13.26
N LYS A 67 3.70 -12.02 -12.71
CA LYS A 67 4.34 -13.34 -12.79
C LYS A 67 4.52 -13.80 -14.23
N ALA A 68 3.51 -13.62 -15.08
CA ALA A 68 3.58 -14.00 -16.49
C ALA A 68 4.63 -13.18 -17.26
N ILE A 69 4.74 -11.88 -16.98
CA ILE A 69 5.75 -11.00 -17.62
C ILE A 69 7.17 -11.45 -17.28
N THR A 70 7.39 -11.94 -16.06
CA THR A 70 8.72 -12.43 -15.63
C THR A 70 9.03 -13.86 -16.07
N ALA A 71 8.04 -14.61 -16.56
CA ALA A 71 8.22 -15.99 -17.00
C ALA A 71 8.71 -16.03 -18.45
N SER A 72 9.48 -17.05 -18.81
CA SER A 72 9.83 -17.31 -20.21
C SER A 72 8.55 -17.53 -21.03
N PRO A 73 8.44 -16.94 -22.23
CA PRO A 73 7.31 -17.19 -23.11
C PRO A 73 7.17 -18.69 -23.39
N VAL A 74 5.96 -19.19 -23.29
CA VAL A 74 5.60 -20.52 -23.78
C VAL A 74 4.95 -20.37 -25.15
N GLU A 75 5.21 -21.32 -26.05
CA GLU A 75 4.60 -21.35 -27.36
C GLU A 75 3.08 -21.50 -27.22
N ALA A 76 2.32 -20.68 -27.96
CA ALA A 76 0.87 -20.70 -27.90
C ALA A 76 0.31 -21.80 -28.79
N ASP A 77 -0.56 -22.65 -28.25
CA ASP A 77 -1.32 -23.63 -29.02
C ASP A 77 -2.55 -22.97 -29.66
N LEU A 78 -2.41 -22.61 -30.95
CA LEU A 78 -3.46 -21.94 -31.71
C LEU A 78 -4.63 -22.89 -32.03
N GLU A 79 -4.38 -24.19 -32.25
CA GLU A 79 -5.43 -25.17 -32.51
C GLU A 79 -6.31 -25.41 -31.26
N ALA A 80 -5.72 -25.40 -30.07
CA ALA A 80 -6.48 -25.42 -28.82
C ALA A 80 -7.36 -24.18 -28.65
N LEU A 81 -6.87 -23.00 -29.02
CA LEU A 81 -7.62 -21.75 -28.95
C LEU A 81 -8.81 -21.75 -29.92
N GLU A 82 -8.61 -22.17 -31.18
CA GLU A 82 -9.67 -22.27 -32.18
C GLU A 82 -10.80 -23.21 -31.74
N ARG A 83 -10.45 -24.37 -31.19
CA ARG A 83 -11.43 -25.33 -30.64
C ARG A 83 -12.24 -24.76 -29.47
N HIS A 84 -11.67 -23.85 -28.67
CA HIS A 84 -12.37 -23.21 -27.56
C HIS A 84 -13.35 -22.14 -28.06
N LEU A 85 -12.94 -21.35 -29.06
CA LEU A 85 -13.74 -20.24 -29.61
C LEU A 85 -14.89 -20.74 -30.51
N GLY A 86 -14.70 -21.83 -31.25
CA GLY A 86 -15.72 -22.43 -32.12
C GLY A 86 -16.84 -23.18 -31.41
N LYS A 87 -16.82 -23.27 -30.07
CA LYS A 87 -17.87 -23.91 -29.24
C LYS A 87 -18.91 -22.91 -28.70
N ARG A 88 -18.96 -21.70 -29.26
CA ARG A 88 -20.01 -20.70 -28.97
C ARG A 88 -21.09 -20.68 -30.03
#